data_AF-A0A2G5E698-F1
#
_entry.id   AF-A0A2G5E698-F1
#
_cell.length_a   1.000
_cell.length_b   1.000
_cell.length_c   1.000
_cell.angle_alpha   90.00
_cell.angle_beta   90.00
_cell.angle_gamma   90.00
#
_symmetry.space_group_name_H-M   'P 1'
#
loop_
_entity.id
_entity.type
_entity.pdbx_description
1 polymer ?
#
loop_
_entity_poly.entity_id
_entity_poly.type
_entity_poly.pdbx_seq_one_letter_code
_entity_poly.pdbx_strand_id
1 'polypeptide(L)' 'MGYFAWSLMDDFESSSGYSIRYGLWFVDRNNNLKRLTKSSVDWYRSFLAMNSSQLNIYDSANDIVEAKGSI' A
#
# COMPACT_ATOMS: atom_id res chain seq x y z
N MET A 1 4.51 -9.07 -12.88
CA MET A 1 3.47 -9.71 -12.05
C MET A 1 3.11 -8.73 -10.93
N GLY A 2 1.84 -8.61 -10.55
CA GLY A 2 1.38 -7.56 -9.62
C GLY A 2 0.41 -8.09 -8.57
N TYR A 3 0.27 -7.36 -7.46
CA TYR A 3 -0.64 -7.66 -6.35
C TYR A 3 -1.61 -6.49 -6.13
N PHE A 4 -2.88 -6.82 -5.91
CA PHE A 4 -3.93 -5.85 -5.61
C PHE A 4 -4.67 -6.29 -4.34
N ALA A 5 -4.70 -5.42 -3.34
CA ALA A 5 -5.45 -5.66 -2.12
C ALA A 5 -6.96 -5.44 -2.35
N TRP A 6 -7.78 -6.41 -1.96
CA TRP A 6 -9.22 -6.24 -1.83
C TRP A 6 -9.54 -5.70 -0.43
N SER A 7 -10.17 -4.55 -0.27
CA SER A 7 -10.54 -3.54 -1.27
C SER A 7 -9.90 -2.19 -0.93
N LEU A 8 -9.97 -1.23 -1.85
CA LEU A 8 -9.43 0.11 -1.57
C LEU A 8 -10.22 0.80 -0.45
N MET A 9 -11.53 0.61 -0.41
CA MET A 9 -12.45 1.25 0.55
C MET A 9 -13.61 0.32 0.88
N ASP A 10 -14.21 0.49 2.06
CA ASP A 10 -15.33 -0.35 2.48
C ASP A 10 -16.52 -0.23 1.52
N ASP A 11 -16.99 -1.38 1.04
CA ASP A 11 -18.02 -1.54 0.03
C ASP A 11 -19.14 -2.50 0.50
N PHE A 12 -20.02 -2.85 -0.44
CA PHE A 12 -21.14 -3.75 -0.20
C PHE A 12 -20.72 -5.19 -0.51
N GLU A 13 -20.63 -6.01 0.54
CA GLU A 13 -20.17 -7.40 0.48
C GLU A 13 -21.35 -8.37 0.33
N SER A 14 -22.00 -8.33 -0.84
CA SER A 14 -23.03 -9.28 -1.27
C SER A 14 -24.05 -9.63 -0.17
N SER A 15 -24.10 -10.87 0.30
CA SER A 15 -25.03 -11.36 1.33
C SER A 15 -24.84 -10.71 2.71
N SER A 16 -23.63 -10.23 3.00
CA SER A 16 -23.30 -9.59 4.28
C SER A 16 -23.58 -8.09 4.26
N GLY A 17 -23.91 -7.56 3.08
CA GLY A 17 -24.09 -6.15 2.81
C GLY A 17 -22.95 -5.33 3.38
N TYR A 18 -23.26 -4.48 4.33
CA TYR A 18 -22.35 -3.44 4.81
C TYR A 18 -21.76 -3.69 6.20
N SER A 19 -22.01 -4.88 6.74
CA SER A 19 -21.56 -5.28 8.07
C SER A 19 -20.07 -5.61 8.10
N ILE A 20 -19.54 -6.14 6.99
CA ILE A 20 -18.14 -6.49 6.81
C ILE A 20 -17.40 -5.34 6.11
N ARG A 21 -16.11 -5.17 6.44
CA ARG A 21 -15.30 -4.01 6.08
C ARG A 21 -13.88 -4.43 5.70
N TYR A 22 -13.66 -4.81 4.44
CA TYR A 22 -12.34 -5.20 3.92
C TYR A 22 -11.50 -4.04 3.40
N GLY A 23 -12.10 -2.86 3.25
CA GLY A 23 -11.44 -1.71 2.65
C GLY A 23 -10.24 -1.23 3.46
N LEU A 24 -9.20 -0.77 2.78
CA LEU A 24 -8.14 0.00 3.43
C LEU A 24 -8.70 1.29 4.05
N TRP A 25 -9.64 1.94 3.38
CA TRP A 25 -10.34 3.13 3.90
C TRP A 25 -11.69 2.78 4.51
N PHE A 26 -11.98 3.38 5.67
CA PHE A 26 -13.31 3.32 6.27
C PHE A 26 -14.23 4.34 5.61
N VAL A 27 -15.45 3.94 5.27
CA VAL A 27 -16.49 4.83 4.74
C VAL A 27 -17.58 5.03 5.78
N ASP A 28 -17.65 6.24 6.33
CA ASP A 28 -18.70 6.66 7.25
C ASP A 28 -19.97 6.99 6.46
N ARG A 29 -20.86 6.02 6.38
CA ARG A 29 -22.13 6.13 5.67
C ARG A 29 -23.17 6.98 6.39
N ASN A 30 -22.95 7.29 7.66
CA ASN A 30 -23.83 8.16 8.45
C ASN A 30 -23.39 9.62 8.40
N ASN A 31 -22.18 9.90 7.91
CA ASN A 31 -21.60 11.23 7.83
C ASN A 31 -21.19 11.57 6.39
N ASN A 32 -22.18 11.65 5.50
CA ASN A 32 -21.99 12.08 4.11
C ASN A 32 -20.88 11.30 3.36
N LEU A 33 -20.79 9.99 3.59
CA LEU A 33 -19.78 9.11 2.98
C LEU A 33 -18.33 9.55 3.25
N LYS A 34 -18.07 10.16 4.41
CA LYS A 34 -16.74 10.61 4.80
C LYS A 34 -15.77 9.43 4.84
N ARG A 35 -14.59 9.61 4.26
CA ARG A 35 -13.53 8.60 4.23
C ARG A 35 -12.54 8.83 5.35
N LEU A 36 -12.28 7.79 6.13
CA LEU A 36 -11.35 7.82 7.25
C LEU A 36 -10.25 6.79 7.02
N THR A 37 -9.01 7.18 7.29
CA THR A 37 -7.84 6.32 7.15
C THR A 37 -7.83 5.28 8.27
N LYS A 38 -7.67 3.99 7.89
CA LYS A 38 -7.37 2.92 8.84
C LYS A 38 -5.85 2.76 8.96
N SER A 39 -5.38 2.14 10.04
CA SER A 39 -3.96 1.81 10.23
C SER A 39 -3.38 0.96 9.10
N SER A 40 -4.21 0.16 8.42
CA SER A 40 -3.80 -0.61 7.24
C SER A 40 -3.36 0.27 6.06
N VAL A 41 -3.87 1.50 5.93
CA VAL A 41 -3.41 2.46 4.90
C VAL A 41 -1.98 2.88 5.17
N ASP A 42 -1.67 3.22 6.42
CA ASP A 42 -0.33 3.66 6.82
C ASP A 42 0.68 2.52 6.68
N TRP A 43 0.28 1.31 7.07
CA TRP A 43 1.09 0.11 6.85
C TRP A 43 1.31 -0.16 5.36
N TYR A 44 0.25 -0.14 4.54
CA TYR A 44 0.37 -0.44 3.12
C TYR A 44 1.20 0.61 2.39
N ARG A 45 1.06 1.89 2.75
CA ARG A 45 1.90 2.98 2.24
C ARG A 45 3.37 2.77 2.60
N SER A 46 3.65 2.39 3.85
CA SER A 46 5.02 2.13 4.32
C SER A 46 5.63 0.92 3.62
N PHE A 47 4.85 -0.15 3.46
CA PHE A 47 5.23 -1.36 2.73
C PHE A 47 5.62 -1.05 1.28
N LEU A 48 4.80 -0.27 0.56
CA LEU A 48 5.10 0.14 -0.82
C LEU A 48 6.34 1.03 -0.90
N ALA A 49 6.53 1.94 0.05
CA ALA A 49 7.70 2.81 0.11
C ALA A 49 9.00 2.05 0.43
N MET A 50 8.92 0.96 1.21
CA MET A 50 10.10 0.20 1.63
C MET A 50 10.82 -0.46 0.45
N ASN A 51 10.06 -0.97 -0.52
CA ASN A 51 10.64 -1.58 -1.73
C ASN A 51 11.38 -0.54 -2.58
N SER A 52 10.87 0.68 -2.71
CA SER A 52 11.59 1.75 -3.43
C SER A 52 12.87 2.20 -2.72
N SER A 53 12.88 2.26 -1.39
CA SER A 53 14.05 2.68 -0.62
C SER A 53 15.18 1.65 -0.69
N GLN A 54 14.87 0.36 -0.61
CA GLN A 54 15.88 -0.69 -0.75
C GLN A 54 16.44 -0.75 -2.17
N LEU A 55 15.61 -0.65 -3.21
CA LEU A 55 16.07 -0.64 -4.61
C LEU A 55 17.06 0.51 -4.85
N ASN A 56 16.75 1.72 -4.40
CA ASN A 56 17.67 2.87 -4.55
C ASN A 56 19.04 2.64 -3.87
N ILE A 57 19.08 1.93 -2.74
CA ILE A 57 20.34 1.61 -2.05
C ILE A 57 21.12 0.52 -2.81
N TYR A 58 20.44 -0.50 -3.33
CA TYR A 58 21.09 -1.55 -4.13
C TYR A 58 21.61 -1.02 -5.46
N ASP A 59 20.82 -0.21 -6.17
CA ASP A 59 21.23 0.41 -7.44
C ASP A 59 22.47 1.29 -7.22
N SER A 60 22.44 2.16 -6.20
CA SER A 60 23.58 3.02 -5.86
C SER A 60 24.81 2.25 -5.39
N ALA A 61 24.63 1.12 -4.70
CA ALA A 61 25.74 0.25 -4.29
C ALA A 61 26.36 -0.49 -5.49
N ASN A 62 25.55 -0.92 -6.47
CA ASN A 62 26.03 -1.56 -7.69
C ASN A 62 26.82 -0.58 -8.57
N ASP A 63 26.36 0.67 -8.70
CA ASP A 63 27.10 1.73 -9.41
C ASP A 63 28.51 1.94 -8.83
N ILE A 64 28.65 1.86 -7.50
CA ILE A 64 29.95 2.01 -6.82
C ILE A 64 30.86 0.80 -7.07
N VAL A 65 30.29 -0.42 -7.15
CA VAL A 65 31.06 -1.64 -7.41
C VAL A 65 31.55 -1.68 -8.85
N GLU A 66 30.72 -1.32 -9.83
CA GLU A 66 31.13 -1.21 -11.23
C GLU A 66 32.21 -0.13 -11.44
N ALA A 67 32.07 1.01 -10.77
CA ALA A 67 33.08 2.07 -10.82
C ALA A 67 34.45 1.65 -10.22
N LYS A 68 34.47 0.68 -9.30
CA LYS A 68 35.71 0.16 -8.67
C LYS A 68 36.32 -1.04 -9.37
N GLY A 69 35.54 -1.79 -10.17
CA GLY A 69 36.01 -2.96 -10.92
C GLY A 69 36.72 -2.63 -12.24
N SER A 70 36.80 -1.35 -12.61
CA SER A 70 37.37 -0.88 -13.88
C SER A 70 38.80 -0.32 -13.75
N ILE A 71 39.49 -0.61 -12.64
CA ILE A 71 40.89 -0.22 -12.34
C ILE A 71 41.73 -1.48 -12.13
#